data_AF-A0A2M8NF82-F1
#
_entry.id   AF-A0A2M8NF82-F1
#
_cell.length_a   1.000
_cell.length_b   1.000
_cell.length_c   1.000
_cell.angle_alpha   90.00
_cell.angle_beta   90.00
_cell.angle_gamma   90.00
#
_symmetry.space_group_name_H-M   'P 1'
#
loop_
_entity.id
_entity.type
_entity.pdbx_description
1 polymer ?
#
loop_
_entity_poly.entity_id
_entity_poly.type
_entity_poly.pdbx_seq_one_letter_code
_entity_poly.pdbx_strand_id
1 'polypeptide(L)'
;LDTERIRSIFAAQGFEGALVQLTESQVDGRTVASAVVRTRSLSETDPETQRQQVLSALKSEYGQVNQQALQTVGATVSAESTRSAVIAVIAACVVILIYLTLAFRRAPHPVRYGVCAILAMIHDVLLVLGVASILGVVIGLEVDALFLT
;
A
#
# COMPACT_ATOMS: atom_id res chain seq x y z
N LEU A 1 12.51 -16.85 -13.98
CA LEU A 1 12.59 -15.99 -12.78
C LEU A 1 11.53 -16.52 -11.83
N ASP A 2 11.95 -17.06 -10.68
CA ASP A 2 11.02 -17.68 -9.74
C ASP A 2 10.76 -16.75 -8.55
N THR A 3 9.49 -16.40 -8.34
CA THR A 3 9.04 -15.49 -7.28
C THR A 3 9.44 -15.99 -5.88
N GLU A 4 9.31 -17.30 -5.63
CA GLU A 4 9.68 -17.90 -4.34
C GLU A 4 11.18 -17.79 -4.05
N ARG A 5 12.00 -17.94 -5.09
CA ARG A 5 13.45 -17.88 -4.96
C ARG A 5 13.90 -16.46 -4.62
N ILE A 6 13.37 -15.45 -5.33
CA ILE A 6 13.61 -14.04 -4.99
C ILE A 6 13.14 -13.75 -3.56
N ARG A 7 11.94 -14.19 -3.19
CA ARG A 7 11.41 -14.00 -1.83
C ARG A 7 12.31 -14.62 -0.75
N SER A 8 12.88 -15.80 -0.99
CA SER A 8 13.81 -16.44 -0.05
C SER A 8 15.12 -15.68 0.15
N ILE A 9 15.65 -15.03 -0.89
CA ILE A 9 16.85 -14.18 -0.80
C ILE A 9 16.56 -12.98 0.09
N PHE A 10 15.41 -12.32 -0.15
CA PHE A 10 15.00 -11.18 0.67
C PHE A 10 14.69 -11.58 2.13
N ALA A 11 14.08 -12.74 2.35
CA ALA A 11 13.86 -13.28 3.69
C ALA A 11 15.19 -13.56 4.43
N ALA A 12 16.18 -14.14 3.75
CA ALA A 12 17.51 -14.39 4.31
C ALA A 12 18.27 -13.11 4.69
N GLN A 13 17.93 -11.97 4.07
CA GLN A 13 18.49 -10.65 4.38
C GLN A 13 17.66 -9.87 5.43
N GLY A 14 16.67 -10.51 6.07
CA GLY A 14 15.86 -9.91 7.13
C GLY A 14 14.63 -9.14 6.65
N PHE A 15 14.26 -9.25 5.37
CA PHE A 15 13.01 -8.74 4.81
C PHE A 15 11.96 -9.85 4.73
N GLU A 16 11.54 -10.34 5.90
CA GLU A 16 10.42 -11.29 6.00
C GLU A 16 9.14 -10.66 5.41
N GLY A 17 8.47 -11.40 4.52
CA GLY A 17 7.22 -10.95 3.91
C GLY A 17 7.37 -10.03 2.68
N ALA A 18 8.55 -9.95 2.07
CA ALA A 18 8.73 -9.22 0.82
C ALA A 18 7.70 -9.66 -0.25
N LEU A 19 6.94 -8.70 -0.79
CA LEU A 19 6.06 -8.93 -1.93
C LEU A 19 6.88 -8.83 -3.20
N VAL A 20 6.91 -9.91 -3.97
CA VAL A 20 7.61 -9.99 -5.25
C VAL A 20 6.55 -10.12 -6.34
N GLN A 21 6.53 -9.15 -7.24
CA GLN A 21 5.67 -9.15 -8.42
C GLN A 21 6.56 -9.24 -9.65
N LEU A 22 6.38 -10.31 -10.42
CA LEU A 22 7.04 -10.45 -11.72
C LEU A 22 6.30 -9.59 -12.74
N THR A 23 7.05 -8.79 -13.47
CA THR A 23 6.56 -7.91 -14.52
C THR A 23 7.49 -8.04 -15.73
N GLU A 24 6.94 -8.03 -16.93
CA GLU A 24 7.76 -7.95 -18.14
C GLU A 24 8.06 -6.49 -18.46
N SER A 25 9.34 -6.15 -18.59
CA SER A 25 9.78 -4.80 -18.94
C SER A 25 10.48 -4.85 -20.31
N GLN A 26 10.03 -4.02 -21.25
CA GLN A 26 10.70 -3.87 -22.54
C GLN A 26 11.83 -2.85 -22.40
N VAL A 27 13.08 -3.33 -22.51
CA VAL A 27 14.27 -2.47 -22.58
C VAL A 27 14.89 -2.67 -23.95
N ASP A 28 15.01 -1.60 -24.74
CA ASP A 28 15.52 -1.63 -26.13
C ASP A 28 14.82 -2.66 -27.04
N GLY A 29 13.49 -2.79 -26.92
CA GLY A 29 12.69 -3.70 -27.75
C GLY A 29 12.86 -5.20 -27.43
N ARG A 30 13.62 -5.54 -26.39
CA ARG A 30 13.74 -6.91 -25.86
C ARG A 30 12.91 -7.06 -24.60
N THR A 31 12.10 -8.12 -24.55
CA THR A 31 11.33 -8.50 -23.36
C THR A 31 12.29 -9.01 -22.30
N VAL A 32 12.47 -8.25 -21.23
CA VAL A 32 13.31 -8.64 -20.10
C VAL A 32 12.41 -8.87 -18.90
N ALA A 33 12.47 -10.08 -18.36
CA ALA A 33 11.71 -10.43 -17.16
C ALA A 33 12.26 -9.62 -15.97
N SER A 34 11.41 -8.79 -15.39
CA SER A 34 11.71 -7.86 -14.30
C SER A 34 10.91 -8.27 -13.06
N ALA A 35 11.40 -7.90 -11.88
CA ALA A 35 10.72 -8.16 -10.62
C ALA A 35 10.64 -6.86 -9.82
N VAL A 36 9.42 -6.46 -9.46
CA VAL A 36 9.18 -5.39 -8.49
C VAL A 36 9.13 -6.04 -7.12
N VAL A 37 10.05 -5.65 -6.23
CA VAL A 37 10.12 -6.18 -4.87
C VAL A 37 9.78 -5.06 -3.90
N ARG A 38 8.73 -5.27 -3.11
CA ARG A 38 8.33 -4.38 -2.02
C ARG A 38 8.73 -4.99 -0.70
N THR A 39 9.49 -4.23 0.06
CA THR A 39 9.93 -4.59 1.41
C THR A 39 9.48 -3.54 2.39
N ARG A 40 9.54 -3.87 3.68
CA ARG A 40 9.55 -2.84 4.74
C ARG A 40 10.70 -1.86 4.51
N SER A 41 10.60 -0.68 5.12
CA SER A 41 11.68 0.33 5.09
C SER A 41 13.02 -0.31 5.44
N LEU A 42 14.07 0.09 4.71
CA LEU A 42 15.44 -0.27 5.06
C LEU A 42 15.74 0.24 6.48
N SER A 43 16.63 -0.47 7.17
CA SER A 43 17.00 -0.15 8.54
C SER A 43 17.49 1.29 8.67
N GLU A 44 16.94 2.03 9.65
CA GLU A 44 17.27 3.45 9.90
C GLU A 44 18.75 3.67 10.20
N THR A 45 19.43 2.65 10.73
CA THR A 45 20.80 2.76 11.22
C THR A 45 21.85 2.63 10.11
N ASP A 46 21.57 1.88 9.04
CA ASP A 46 22.53 1.66 7.96
C ASP A 46 21.85 1.12 6.66
N PRO A 47 21.09 1.98 5.95
CA PRO A 47 20.32 1.56 4.78
C PRO A 47 21.19 1.17 3.57
N GLU A 48 22.36 1.78 3.43
CA GLU A 48 23.26 1.51 2.31
C GLU A 48 23.96 0.15 2.43
N THR A 49 24.35 -0.28 3.63
CA THR A 49 24.96 -1.61 3.82
C THR A 49 23.98 -2.75 3.59
N GLN A 50 22.72 -2.62 4.09
CA GLN A 50 21.66 -3.59 3.79
C GLN A 50 21.36 -3.66 2.29
N ARG A 51 21.30 -2.50 1.63
CA ARG A 51 21.14 -2.44 0.17
C ARG A 51 22.26 -3.18 -0.55
N GLN A 52 23.51 -2.91 -0.17
CA GLN A 52 24.67 -3.53 -0.80
C GLN A 52 24.67 -5.05 -0.60
N GLN A 53 24.26 -5.53 0.58
CA GLN A 53 24.12 -6.96 0.88
C GLN A 53 23.05 -7.64 0.02
N VAL A 54 21.87 -7.03 -0.11
CA VAL A 54 20.78 -7.54 -0.96
C VAL A 54 21.20 -7.55 -2.43
N LEU A 55 21.82 -6.47 -2.93
CA LEU A 55 22.31 -6.40 -4.31
C LEU A 55 23.41 -7.43 -4.58
N SER A 56 24.30 -7.67 -3.61
CA SER A 56 25.37 -8.67 -3.73
C SER A 56 24.83 -10.09 -3.76
N ALA A 57 23.83 -10.40 -2.90
CA ALA A 57 23.15 -11.69 -2.90
C ALA A 57 22.39 -11.93 -4.22
N LEU A 58 21.68 -10.92 -4.73
CA LEU A 58 20.99 -10.98 -6.02
C LEU A 58 21.97 -11.19 -7.19
N LYS A 59 23.12 -10.51 -7.19
CA LYS A 59 24.17 -10.70 -8.20
C LYS A 59 24.82 -12.09 -8.13
N SER A 60 24.99 -12.63 -6.93
CA SER A 60 25.56 -13.98 -6.74
C SER A 60 24.69 -15.09 -7.31
N GLU A 61 23.36 -14.92 -7.30
CA GLU A 61 22.42 -15.96 -7.72
C GLU A 61 21.92 -15.78 -9.17
N TYR A 62 21.80 -14.54 -9.66
CA TYR A 62 21.26 -14.22 -10.99
C TYR A 62 22.26 -13.53 -11.94
N GLY A 63 23.49 -13.25 -11.52
CA GLY A 63 24.51 -12.60 -12.35
C GLY A 63 24.34 -11.08 -12.47
N GLN A 64 24.25 -10.54 -13.69
CA GLN A 64 24.07 -9.09 -13.88
C GLN A 64 22.62 -8.67 -13.59
N VAL A 65 22.40 -8.14 -12.39
CA VAL A 65 21.13 -7.53 -12.00
C VAL A 65 21.17 -6.03 -12.33
N ASN A 66 20.34 -5.60 -13.27
CA ASN A 66 20.18 -4.19 -13.59
C ASN A 66 19.05 -3.58 -12.75
N GLN A 67 19.40 -2.69 -11.82
CA GLN A 67 18.43 -2.05 -10.95
C GLN A 67 17.76 -0.89 -11.70
N GLN A 68 16.51 -1.08 -12.14
CA GLN A 68 15.78 -0.06 -12.92
C GLN A 68 15.35 1.15 -12.09
N ALA A 69 14.78 0.92 -10.90
CA ALA A 69 14.34 1.98 -10.01
C ALA A 69 14.37 1.52 -8.55
N LEU A 70 14.78 2.41 -7.64
CA LEU A 70 14.52 2.28 -6.21
C LEU A 70 13.64 3.44 -5.79
N GLN A 71 12.46 3.13 -5.28
CA GLN A 71 11.57 4.11 -4.68
C GLN A 71 11.56 3.88 -3.18
N THR A 72 12.21 4.78 -2.45
CA THR A 72 12.20 4.78 -0.99
C THR A 72 11.33 5.94 -0.55
N VAL A 73 10.20 5.64 0.08
CA VAL A 73 9.39 6.67 0.75
C VAL A 73 10.07 6.98 2.08
N GLY A 74 10.38 8.26 2.32
CA GLY A 74 10.98 8.67 3.59
C GLY A 74 10.06 8.36 4.77
N ALA A 75 10.61 7.72 5.81
CA ALA A 75 9.86 7.36 7.02
C ALA A 75 9.19 8.60 7.67
N THR A 76 9.88 9.74 7.66
CA THR A 76 9.34 11.00 8.20
C THR A 76 8.15 11.53 7.40
N VAL A 77 8.26 11.57 6.07
CA VAL A 77 7.20 12.11 5.19
C VAL A 77 5.95 11.22 5.23
N SER A 78 6.15 9.89 5.21
CA SER A 78 5.06 8.93 5.32
C SER A 78 4.39 8.97 6.70
N ALA A 79 5.15 9.11 7.79
CA ALA A 79 4.60 9.25 9.13
C ALA A 79 3.79 10.54 9.31
N GLU A 80 4.28 11.68 8.79
CA GLU A 80 3.58 12.96 8.87
C GLU A 80 2.29 12.97 8.04
N SER A 81 2.33 12.41 6.83
CA SER A 81 1.15 12.24 5.98
C SER A 81 0.11 11.35 6.66
N THR A 82 0.52 10.20 7.20
CA THR A 82 -0.35 9.27 7.93
C THR A 82 -1.02 9.96 9.12
N ARG A 83 -0.26 10.72 9.91
CA ARG A 83 -0.79 11.45 11.06
C ARG A 83 -1.81 12.50 10.63
N SER A 84 -1.54 13.24 9.56
CA SER A 84 -2.44 14.26 9.02
C SER A 84 -3.74 13.64 8.49
N ALA A 85 -3.64 12.53 7.77
CA ALA A 85 -4.80 11.78 7.29
C ALA A 85 -5.67 11.27 8.46
N VAL A 86 -5.06 10.72 9.51
CA VAL A 86 -5.80 10.26 10.70
C VAL A 86 -6.54 11.41 11.38
N ILE A 87 -5.89 12.56 11.55
CA ILE A 87 -6.53 13.76 12.13
C ILE A 87 -7.69 14.22 11.26
N ALA A 88 -7.52 14.26 9.93
CA ALA A 88 -8.56 14.66 8.99
C ALA A 88 -9.78 13.72 9.05
N VAL A 89 -9.57 12.40 9.10
CA VAL A 89 -10.65 11.41 9.20
C VAL A 89 -11.44 11.58 10.49
N ILE A 90 -10.76 11.74 11.64
CA ILE A 90 -11.42 11.95 12.93
C ILE A 90 -12.25 13.25 12.90
N ALA A 91 -11.67 14.34 12.38
CA ALA A 91 -12.37 15.61 12.24
C ALA A 91 -13.61 15.48 11.33
N ALA A 92 -13.49 14.79 10.20
CA ALA A 92 -14.61 14.52 9.29
C ALA A 92 -15.71 13.68 9.97
N CYS A 93 -15.35 12.63 10.72
CA CYS A 93 -16.31 11.83 11.49
C CYS A 93 -17.09 12.69 12.48
N VAL A 94 -16.43 13.59 13.20
CA VAL A 94 -17.09 14.51 14.15
C VAL A 94 -18.06 15.45 13.43
N VAL A 95 -17.64 16.04 12.31
CA VAL A 95 -18.49 16.91 11.49
C VAL A 95 -19.71 16.17 10.97
N ILE A 96 -19.54 14.94 10.47
CA ILE A 96 -20.64 14.10 9.98
C ILE A 96 -21.59 13.76 11.14
N LEU A 97 -21.08 13.37 12.32
CA LEU A 97 -21.93 13.09 13.48
C LEU A 97 -22.74 14.31 13.92
N ILE A 98 -22.14 15.51 13.92
CA ILE A 98 -22.87 16.76 14.19
C ILE A 98 -23.94 16.99 13.12
N TYR A 99 -23.61 16.83 11.84
CA TYR A 99 -24.55 16.97 10.74
C TYR A 99 -25.74 16.01 10.89
N LEU A 100 -25.48 14.72 11.13
CA LEU A 100 -26.54 13.72 11.33
C LEU A 100 -27.40 14.06 12.56
N THR A 101 -26.79 14.51 13.65
CA THR A 101 -27.50 14.93 14.87
C THR A 101 -28.42 16.13 14.60
N LEU A 102 -28.00 17.08 13.76
CA LEU A 102 -28.82 18.23 13.36
C LEU A 102 -29.91 17.84 12.35
N ALA A 103 -29.57 17.01 11.37
CA ALA A 103 -30.48 16.56 10.32
C ALA A 103 -31.62 15.69 10.87
N PHE A 104 -31.31 14.76 11.78
CA PHE A 104 -32.30 13.86 12.39
C PHE A 104 -32.98 14.45 13.63
N ARG A 105 -32.69 15.70 14.01
CA ARG A 105 -33.35 16.37 15.14
C ARG A 105 -34.88 16.46 14.98
N ARG A 106 -35.38 16.51 13.74
CA ARG A 106 -36.81 16.54 13.42
C ARG A 106 -37.40 15.16 13.11
N ALA A 107 -36.60 14.10 13.14
CA ALA A 107 -37.05 12.75 12.82
C ALA A 107 -37.72 12.10 14.05
N PRO A 108 -38.86 11.41 13.87
CA PRO A 108 -39.65 10.89 14.99
C PRO A 108 -38.98 9.77 15.79
N HIS A 109 -37.93 9.11 15.27
CA HIS A 109 -37.22 7.99 15.93
C HIS A 109 -35.69 8.03 15.70
N PRO A 110 -34.95 8.92 16.38
CA PRO A 110 -33.53 9.21 16.06
C PRO A 110 -32.60 7.99 16.15
N VAL A 111 -32.85 7.07 17.08
CA VAL A 111 -32.02 5.87 17.26
C VAL A 111 -32.09 4.92 16.06
N ARG A 112 -33.28 4.76 15.45
CA ARG A 112 -33.48 3.89 14.28
C ARG A 112 -32.77 4.44 13.04
N TYR A 113 -32.79 5.76 12.87
CA TYR A 113 -32.08 6.42 11.78
C TYR A 113 -30.55 6.34 11.94
N GLY A 114 -30.04 6.47 13.17
CA GLY A 114 -28.61 6.28 13.45
C GLY A 114 -28.11 4.89 13.11
N VAL A 115 -28.84 3.83 13.51
CA VAL A 115 -28.48 2.44 13.17
C VAL A 115 -28.53 2.20 11.66
N CYS A 116 -29.54 2.72 10.97
CA CYS A 116 -29.64 2.60 9.51
C CYS A 116 -28.48 3.32 8.79
N ALA A 117 -28.09 4.51 9.27
CA ALA A 117 -26.96 5.26 8.73
C ALA A 117 -25.61 4.54 8.94
N ILE A 118 -25.39 3.93 10.11
CA ILE A 118 -24.19 3.14 10.37
C ILE A 118 -24.13 1.92 9.45
N LEU A 119 -25.25 1.20 9.29
CA LEU A 119 -25.33 0.06 8.37
C LEU A 119 -25.07 0.47 6.92
N ALA A 120 -25.61 1.61 6.48
CA ALA A 120 -25.36 2.16 5.15
C ALA A 120 -23.87 2.50 4.95
N MET A 121 -23.22 3.14 5.93
CA MET A 121 -21.77 3.43 5.84
C MET A 121 -20.92 2.16 5.81
N ILE A 122 -21.26 1.15 6.62
CA ILE A 122 -20.52 -0.12 6.62
C ILE A 122 -20.62 -0.78 5.24
N HIS A 123 -21.83 -0.81 4.66
CA HIS A 123 -22.02 -1.34 3.31
C HIS A 123 -21.21 -0.56 2.27
N ASP A 124 -21.22 0.77 2.34
CA ASP A 124 -20.49 1.64 1.40
C ASP A 124 -18.97 1.37 1.45
N VAL A 125 -18.40 1.31 2.66
CA VAL A 125 -16.96 0.98 2.85
C VAL A 125 -16.62 -0.42 2.36
N LEU A 126 -17.47 -1.43 2.66
CA LEU A 126 -17.26 -2.79 2.18
C LEU A 126 -17.31 -2.89 0.66
N LEU A 127 -18.23 -2.16 0.02
CA LEU A 127 -18.37 -2.14 -1.43
C LEU A 127 -17.15 -1.46 -2.08
N VAL A 128 -16.71 -0.31 -1.55
CA VAL A 128 -15.52 0.41 -2.06
C VAL A 128 -14.26 -0.45 -1.90
N LEU A 129 -14.01 -1.02 -0.71
CA LEU A 129 -12.84 -1.87 -0.46
C LEU A 129 -12.90 -3.18 -1.27
N GLY A 130 -14.07 -3.79 -1.39
CA GLY A 130 -14.26 -5.02 -2.15
C GLY A 130 -14.01 -4.82 -3.64
N VAL A 131 -14.59 -3.78 -4.23
CA VAL A 131 -14.34 -3.42 -5.63
C VAL A 131 -12.87 -3.06 -5.83
N ALA A 132 -12.28 -2.23 -4.95
CA ALA A 132 -10.86 -1.88 -5.04
C ALA A 132 -9.94 -3.11 -4.94
N SER A 133 -10.26 -4.08 -4.07
CA SER A 133 -9.50 -5.32 -3.93
C SER A 133 -9.59 -6.20 -5.18
N ILE A 134 -10.78 -6.35 -5.76
CA ILE A 134 -10.98 -7.11 -7.00
C ILE A 134 -10.23 -6.44 -8.16
N LEU A 135 -10.35 -5.12 -8.29
CA LEU A 135 -9.62 -4.36 -9.31
C LEU A 135 -8.10 -4.46 -9.10
N GLY A 136 -7.63 -4.42 -7.85
CA GLY A 136 -6.22 -4.62 -7.54
C GLY A 136 -5.67 -5.95 -8.06
N VAL A 137 -6.48 -7.02 -8.05
CA VAL A 137 -6.09 -8.33 -8.58
C VAL A 137 -6.25 -8.42 -10.10
N VAL A 138 -7.31 -7.84 -10.67
CA VAL A 138 -7.66 -8.02 -12.10
C VAL A 138 -6.88 -7.08 -13.02
N ILE A 139 -6.73 -5.81 -12.64
CA ILE A 139 -6.08 -4.78 -13.45
C ILE A 139 -4.74 -4.32 -12.86
N GLY A 140 -4.31 -4.91 -11.74
CA GLY A 140 -3.09 -4.48 -11.04
C GLY A 140 -3.19 -3.06 -10.50
N LEU A 141 -4.42 -2.56 -10.26
CA LEU A 141 -4.64 -1.20 -9.78
C LEU A 141 -4.10 -1.07 -8.37
N GLU A 142 -3.12 -0.20 -8.23
CA GLU A 142 -2.45 0.03 -6.97
C GLU A 142 -2.98 1.30 -6.32
N VAL A 143 -3.41 1.16 -5.07
CA VAL A 143 -3.85 2.29 -4.26
C VAL A 143 -2.60 3.00 -3.73
N ASP A 144 -2.06 3.90 -4.53
CA ASP A 144 -0.91 4.74 -4.17
C ASP A 144 -1.37 6.18 -3.84
N ALA A 145 -0.47 7.03 -3.34
CA ALA A 145 -0.75 8.43 -3.02
C ALA A 145 -1.33 9.22 -4.21
N LEU A 146 -1.00 8.84 -5.44
CA LEU A 146 -1.55 9.43 -6.67
C LEU A 146 -3.05 9.14 -6.87
N PHE A 147 -3.58 8.10 -6.21
CA PHE A 147 -5.01 7.80 -6.16
C PHE A 147 -5.77 8.76 -5.23
N LEU A 148 -5.06 9.42 -4.31
CA LEU A 148 -5.64 10.28 -3.28
C LEU A 148 -5.62 11.78 -3.64
N THR A 149 -4.82 12.18 -4.64
CA THR A 149 -4.74 13.56 -5.16
C THR A 149 -5.72 13.78 -6.31
#